data_AF-A0A368GIY0-F1
#
_entry.id   AF-A0A368GIY0-F1
#
_cell.length_a   1.000
_cell.length_b   1.000
_cell.length_c   1.000
_cell.angle_alpha   90.00
_cell.angle_beta   90.00
_cell.angle_gamma   90.00
#
_symmetry.space_group_name_H-M   'P 1'
#
loop_
_entity.id
_entity.type
_entity.pdbx_description
1 polymer ?
#
loop_
_entity_poly.entity_id
_entity_poly.type
_entity_poly.pdbx_seq_one_letter_code
_entity_poly.pdbx_strand_id
1 'polypeptide(L)'
;MDSKMWSLVAFLTYVCVVHTETPQCRCQGKQEWDFIIEAEVSHIDESTSSDLTKYELTSTETYRTNNDKTIEEVYTNKGISPLQGPCPAKLEKGEQYVLKGSTQVYGVADGKASYEFLLR
;
A
#
# COMPACT_ATOMS: atom_id res chain seq x y z
N MET A 1 55.37 27.73 -10.42
CA MET A 1 54.65 28.96 -10.79
C MET A 1 53.59 28.56 -11.81
N ASP A 2 52.29 28.70 -11.61
CA ASP A 2 51.49 29.01 -10.44
C ASP A 2 50.08 28.50 -10.74
N SER A 3 49.49 27.81 -9.76
CA SER A 3 48.09 27.91 -9.36
C SER A 3 47.03 27.80 -10.46
N LYS A 4 46.41 26.64 -10.72
CA LYS A 4 45.38 26.03 -9.86
C LYS A 4 44.58 27.08 -9.05
N MET A 5 43.90 28.01 -9.72
CA MET A 5 42.99 28.92 -9.01
C MET A 5 41.77 29.34 -9.84
N TRP A 6 41.03 28.39 -10.41
CA TRP A 6 39.69 28.65 -10.94
C TRP A 6 38.70 27.49 -10.71
N SER A 7 38.97 26.62 -9.72
CA SER A 7 38.15 25.41 -9.45
C SER A 7 37.34 25.48 -8.16
N LEU A 8 37.05 26.68 -7.63
CA LEU A 8 36.45 26.84 -6.30
C LEU A 8 35.23 27.77 -6.26
N VAL A 9 34.66 28.12 -7.41
CA VAL A 9 33.39 28.87 -7.50
C VAL A 9 32.21 27.96 -7.87
N ALA A 10 32.46 26.76 -8.41
CA ALA A 10 31.40 25.82 -8.78
C ALA A 10 30.84 24.99 -7.62
N PHE A 11 31.45 25.03 -6.42
CA PHE A 11 31.03 24.22 -5.27
C PHE A 11 30.03 24.91 -4.33
N LEU A 12 29.71 26.19 -4.58
CA LEU A 12 28.91 27.04 -3.68
C LEU A 12 27.51 27.38 -4.21
N THR A 13 27.04 26.71 -5.26
CA THR A 13 25.60 26.50 -5.44
C THR A 13 25.28 25.25 -4.61
N TYR A 14 25.05 25.36 -3.30
CA TYR A 14 23.70 25.54 -2.75
C TYR A 14 22.63 24.66 -3.42
N VAL A 15 23.04 23.49 -3.90
CA VAL A 15 22.20 22.30 -3.93
C VAL A 15 22.07 21.85 -2.47
N CYS A 16 21.43 22.69 -1.65
CA CYS A 16 20.52 22.18 -0.67
C CYS A 16 19.50 21.42 -1.50
N VAL A 17 19.79 20.13 -1.75
CA VAL A 17 18.72 19.16 -1.96
C VAL A 17 17.95 19.25 -0.66
N VAL A 18 16.95 20.13 -0.66
CA VAL A 18 15.81 20.04 0.22
C VAL A 18 15.27 18.67 -0.16
N HIS A 19 15.75 17.62 0.53
CA HIS A 19 15.00 16.40 0.69
C HIS A 19 13.77 16.88 1.45
N THR A 20 12.81 17.43 0.70
CA THR A 20 11.44 17.55 1.14
C THR A 20 11.10 16.15 1.58
N GLU A 21 11.06 15.94 2.90
CA GLU A 21 10.72 14.66 3.50
C GLU A 21 9.49 14.17 2.74
N THR A 22 9.65 13.03 2.05
CA THR A 22 8.54 12.36 1.40
C THR A 22 7.46 12.25 2.46
N PRO A 23 6.21 12.72 2.22
CA PRO A 23 5.19 12.76 3.25
C PRO A 23 5.11 11.38 3.91
N GLN A 24 5.58 11.28 5.16
CA GLN A 24 5.63 10.01 5.84
C GLN A 24 4.20 9.59 6.11
N CYS A 25 3.78 8.50 5.46
CA CYS A 25 2.48 7.95 5.74
C CYS A 25 2.41 7.55 7.22
N ARG A 26 1.43 8.07 7.96
CA ARG A 26 1.27 7.76 9.39
C ARG A 26 0.28 6.61 9.55
N CYS A 27 0.79 5.40 9.77
CA CYS A 27 -0.03 4.27 10.19
C CYS A 27 -0.56 4.54 11.61
N GLN A 28 -1.87 4.73 11.77
CA GLN A 28 -2.47 4.83 13.09
C GLN A 28 -2.65 3.42 13.67
N GLY A 29 -1.82 3.04 14.65
CA GLY A 29 -1.75 1.69 15.21
C GLY A 29 -2.93 1.24 16.09
N LYS A 30 -4.09 1.92 16.04
CA LYS A 30 -5.30 1.54 16.79
C LYS A 30 -6.53 1.61 15.89
N GLN A 31 -6.63 0.67 14.97
CA GLN A 31 -7.86 0.43 14.22
C GLN A 31 -8.38 -0.97 14.55
N GLU A 32 -9.70 -1.09 14.74
CA GLU A 32 -10.35 -2.40 14.66
C GLU A 32 -10.29 -2.87 13.21
N TRP A 33 -9.91 -4.14 13.03
CA TRP A 33 -9.78 -4.76 11.71
C TRP A 33 -11.04 -5.56 11.38
N ASP A 34 -11.57 -5.37 10.18
CA ASP A 34 -12.73 -6.12 9.69
C ASP A 34 -12.35 -7.54 9.26
N PHE A 35 -11.09 -7.71 8.84
CA PHE A 35 -10.54 -9.02 8.53
C PHE A 35 -9.10 -9.17 9.03
N ILE A 36 -8.75 -10.41 9.36
CA ILE A 36 -7.40 -10.87 9.67
C ILE A 36 -7.26 -12.25 9.04
N ILE A 37 -6.38 -12.37 8.05
CA ILE A 37 -6.13 -13.62 7.34
C ILE A 37 -4.63 -13.86 7.24
N GLU A 38 -4.23 -15.11 7.07
CA GLU A 38 -2.90 -15.48 6.60
C GLU A 38 -3.01 -16.06 5.20
N ALA A 39 -2.23 -15.52 4.27
CA ALA A 39 -2.33 -15.86 2.87
C ALA A 39 -1.00 -15.69 2.14
N GLU A 40 -0.80 -16.50 1.10
CA GLU A 40 0.31 -16.36 0.15
C GLU A 40 -0.12 -15.48 -1.02
N VAL A 41 0.74 -14.57 -1.47
CA VAL A 41 0.46 -13.73 -2.65
C VAL A 41 0.76 -14.50 -3.93
N SER A 42 -0.26 -14.81 -4.71
CA SER A 42 -0.13 -15.58 -5.95
C SER A 42 0.13 -14.69 -7.17
N HIS A 43 -0.49 -13.52 -7.20
CA HIS A 43 -0.37 -12.55 -8.28
C HIS A 43 -0.46 -11.11 -7.78
N ILE A 44 0.22 -10.22 -8.49
CA ILE A 44 0.20 -8.78 -8.25
C ILE A 44 -0.27 -8.12 -9.53
N ASP A 45 -1.40 -7.43 -9.46
CA ASP A 45 -1.95 -6.64 -10.55
C ASP A 45 -1.80 -5.15 -10.22
N GLU A 46 -0.80 -4.53 -10.85
CA GLU A 46 -0.56 -3.09 -10.78
C GLU A 46 -1.35 -2.32 -11.85
N SER A 47 -2.04 -3.01 -12.77
CA SER A 47 -2.84 -2.40 -13.84
C SER A 47 -4.27 -2.05 -13.41
N THR A 48 -4.67 -2.48 -12.21
CA THR A 48 -5.92 -2.08 -11.56
C THR A 48 -5.99 -0.55 -11.44
N SER A 49 -7.18 0.01 -11.20
CA SER A 49 -7.50 1.46 -11.19
C SER A 49 -6.35 2.40 -10.74
N SER A 50 -6.33 3.64 -11.24
CA SER A 50 -5.20 4.59 -11.11
C SER A 50 -4.56 4.66 -9.72
N ASP A 51 -5.33 4.41 -8.67
CA ASP A 51 -4.94 4.65 -7.28
C ASP A 51 -4.75 3.38 -6.44
N LEU A 52 -5.09 2.18 -6.96
CA LEU A 52 -5.02 0.90 -6.22
C LEU A 52 -4.14 -0.15 -6.91
N THR A 53 -3.42 -0.92 -6.09
CA THR A 53 -2.75 -2.18 -6.47
C THR A 53 -3.55 -3.34 -5.90
N LYS A 54 -3.81 -4.35 -6.74
CA LYS A 54 -4.51 -5.57 -6.36
C LYS A 54 -3.52 -6.72 -6.14
N TYR A 55 -3.74 -7.50 -5.09
CA TYR A 55 -3.04 -8.73 -4.80
C TYR A 55 -4.03 -9.89 -4.81
N GLU A 56 -3.76 -10.88 -5.64
CA GLU A 56 -4.50 -12.15 -5.60
C GLU A 56 -3.78 -13.10 -4.64
N LEU A 57 -4.58 -13.85 -3.89
CA LEU A 57 -4.13 -14.65 -2.77
C LEU A 57 -4.38 -16.13 -3.02
N THR A 58 -3.48 -16.97 -2.53
CA THR A 58 -3.61 -18.42 -2.46
C THR A 58 -3.41 -18.89 -1.03
N SER A 59 -4.09 -19.96 -0.64
CA SER A 59 -3.99 -20.58 0.70
C SER A 59 -4.31 -19.62 1.84
N THR A 60 -5.60 -19.39 2.09
CA THR A 60 -6.08 -18.45 3.10
C THR A 60 -6.52 -19.14 4.39
N GLU A 61 -5.80 -18.90 5.49
CA GLU A 61 -6.30 -19.19 6.84
C GLU A 61 -6.99 -17.94 7.39
N THR A 62 -8.24 -18.08 7.83
CA THR A 62 -9.05 -16.94 8.30
C THR A 62 -9.10 -16.92 9.82
N TYR A 63 -8.50 -15.88 10.40
CA TYR A 63 -8.58 -15.62 11.85
C TYR A 63 -9.79 -14.75 12.21
N ARG A 64 -10.16 -13.82 11.32
CA ARG A 64 -11.32 -12.93 11.48
C ARG A 64 -11.85 -12.48 10.12
N THR A 65 -13.17 -12.45 9.98
CA THR A 65 -13.88 -11.82 8.86
C THR A 65 -15.26 -11.37 9.33
N ASN A 66 -15.68 -10.15 9.01
CA ASN A 66 -16.99 -9.65 9.42
C ASN A 66 -18.17 -10.23 8.59
N ASN A 67 -17.90 -10.97 7.50
CA ASN A 67 -18.95 -11.43 6.57
C ASN A 67 -18.86 -12.92 6.17
N ASP A 68 -18.07 -13.73 6.88
CA ASP A 68 -17.81 -15.16 6.56
C ASP A 68 -17.41 -15.42 5.08
N LYS A 69 -16.88 -14.39 4.41
CA LYS A 69 -16.47 -14.47 3.02
C LYS A 69 -15.04 -14.96 2.91
N THR A 70 -14.79 -15.84 1.94
CA THR A 70 -13.46 -16.14 1.45
C THR A 70 -12.86 -14.89 0.83
N ILE A 71 -11.64 -14.55 1.25
CA ILE A 71 -10.88 -13.41 0.72
C ILE A 71 -9.87 -13.97 -0.27
N GLU A 72 -10.12 -13.75 -1.56
CA GLU A 72 -9.26 -14.20 -2.66
C GLU A 72 -8.39 -13.06 -3.22
N GLU A 73 -8.79 -11.82 -2.97
CA GLU A 73 -8.09 -10.63 -3.42
C GLU A 73 -8.12 -9.53 -2.35
N VAL A 74 -7.02 -8.78 -2.26
CA VAL A 74 -6.89 -7.61 -1.40
C VAL A 74 -6.28 -6.45 -2.18
N TYR A 75 -6.59 -5.24 -1.74
CA TYR A 75 -6.17 -4.01 -2.39
C TYR A 75 -5.36 -3.14 -1.44
N THR A 76 -4.41 -2.41 -1.99
CA THR A 76 -3.69 -1.34 -1.29
C THR A 76 -3.62 -0.11 -2.18
N ASN A 77 -3.42 1.06 -1.58
CA ASN A 77 -3.13 2.28 -2.32
C ASN A 77 -1.78 2.19 -3.05
N LYS A 78 -1.66 2.85 -4.21
CA LYS A 78 -0.40 3.05 -4.96
C LYS A 78 0.42 4.24 -4.46
N GLY A 79 -0.26 5.28 -3.98
CA GLY A 79 0.33 6.56 -3.62
C GLY A 79 0.44 6.78 -2.12
N ILE A 80 1.45 7.56 -1.72
CA ILE A 80 1.55 8.12 -0.37
C ILE A 80 0.86 9.50 -0.39
N SER A 81 -0.46 9.51 -0.41
CA SER A 81 -1.20 10.76 -0.21
C SER A 81 -1.91 10.70 1.14
N PRO A 82 -1.68 11.67 2.05
CA PRO A 82 -2.41 11.75 3.31
C PRO A 82 -3.94 11.93 3.11
N LEU A 83 -4.37 12.28 1.89
CA LEU A 83 -5.77 12.41 1.50
C LEU A 83 -6.36 11.14 0.86
N GLN A 84 -5.55 10.16 0.43
CA GLN A 84 -6.02 8.99 -0.35
C GLN A 84 -6.11 7.68 0.47
N GLY A 85 -5.97 7.74 1.80
CA GLY A 85 -6.21 6.60 2.67
C GLY A 85 -4.94 5.95 3.24
N PRO A 86 -5.00 4.66 3.64
CA PRO A 86 -3.89 4.00 4.33
C PRO A 86 -2.63 3.90 3.48
N CYS A 87 -1.51 3.65 4.14
CA CYS A 87 -0.21 3.57 3.51
C CYS A 87 -0.15 2.44 2.47
N PRO A 88 0.58 2.63 1.37
CA PRO A 88 0.81 1.55 0.42
C PRO A 88 1.54 0.39 1.13
N ALA A 89 0.89 -0.76 1.23
CA ALA A 89 1.55 -2.01 1.53
C ALA A 89 2.29 -2.48 0.27
N LYS A 90 3.52 -2.97 0.42
CA LYS A 90 4.26 -3.59 -0.68
C LYS A 90 4.44 -5.06 -0.34
N LEU A 91 3.65 -5.91 -0.98
CA LEU A 91 3.76 -7.36 -0.84
C LEU A 91 4.52 -7.96 -2.03
N GLU A 92 5.14 -9.10 -1.80
CA GLU A 92 5.92 -9.84 -2.80
C GLU A 92 5.20 -11.15 -3.17
N LYS A 93 5.27 -11.52 -4.45
CA LYS A 93 4.66 -12.75 -4.97
C LYS A 93 5.41 -13.98 -4.43
N GLY A 94 4.66 -14.99 -4.00
CA GLY A 94 5.16 -16.25 -3.43
C GLY A 94 5.46 -16.17 -1.93
N GLU A 95 5.25 -15.00 -1.31
CA GLU A 95 5.47 -14.79 0.11
C GLU A 95 4.15 -14.88 0.89
N GLN A 96 4.23 -15.41 2.11
CA GLN A 96 3.10 -15.59 3.02
C GLN A 96 3.06 -14.45 4.05
N TYR A 97 1.88 -13.87 4.26
CA TYR A 97 1.68 -12.73 5.15
C TYR A 97 0.45 -12.91 6.02
N VAL A 98 0.51 -12.36 7.24
CA VAL A 98 -0.69 -12.07 8.03
C VAL A 98 -1.22 -10.71 7.60
N LEU A 99 -2.30 -10.72 6.83
CA LEU A 99 -2.95 -9.54 6.26
C LEU A 99 -4.07 -9.07 7.18
N LYS A 100 -4.11 -7.76 7.41
CA LYS A 100 -5.11 -7.09 8.25
C LYS A 100 -5.65 -5.90 7.50
N GLY A 101 -6.94 -5.64 7.65
CA GLY A 101 -7.54 -4.55 6.90
C GLY A 101 -9.00 -4.29 7.20
N SER A 102 -9.58 -3.46 6.34
CA SER A 102 -10.99 -3.06 6.37
C SER A 102 -11.74 -3.60 5.16
N THR A 103 -13.02 -3.91 5.32
CA THR A 103 -13.90 -4.33 4.22
C THR A 103 -14.80 -3.16 3.81
N GLN A 104 -14.81 -2.80 2.54
CA GLN A 104 -15.68 -1.74 2.00
C GLN A 104 -16.70 -2.32 1.02
N VAL A 105 -17.93 -1.80 1.02
CA VAL A 105 -18.97 -2.15 0.05
C VAL A 105 -18.88 -1.17 -1.12
N TYR A 106 -18.57 -1.65 -2.32
CA TYR A 106 -18.38 -0.81 -3.51
C TYR A 106 -19.50 -0.95 -4.55
N GLY A 107 -20.45 -1.86 -4.33
CA GLY A 107 -21.60 -2.02 -5.21
C GLY A 107 -22.66 -2.92 -4.59
N VAL A 108 -23.92 -2.67 -4.95
CA VAL A 108 -25.04 -3.56 -4.64
C VAL A 108 -25.80 -3.79 -5.93
N ALA A 109 -25.80 -5.04 -6.41
CA ALA A 109 -26.54 -5.45 -7.59
C ALA A 109 -27.44 -6.63 -7.22
N ASP A 110 -28.73 -6.58 -7.59
CA ASP A 110 -29.71 -7.64 -7.33
C ASP A 110 -29.75 -8.11 -5.86
N GLY A 111 -29.60 -7.17 -4.92
CA GLY A 111 -29.60 -7.46 -3.48
C GLY A 111 -28.32 -8.12 -2.95
N LYS A 112 -27.29 -8.30 -3.78
CA LYS A 112 -25.97 -8.80 -3.38
C LYS A 112 -24.97 -7.65 -3.31
N ALA A 113 -24.34 -7.48 -2.16
CA ALA A 113 -23.25 -6.54 -1.97
C ALA A 113 -21.91 -7.13 -2.48
N SER A 114 -21.16 -6.31 -3.21
CA SER A 114 -19.78 -6.54 -3.61
C SER A 114 -18.85 -5.85 -2.61
N TYR A 115 -17.78 -6.54 -2.23
CA TYR A 115 -16.90 -6.10 -1.14
C TYR A 115 -15.45 -6.04 -1.62
N GLU A 116 -14.77 -4.97 -1.25
CA GLU A 116 -13.33 -4.77 -1.43
C GLU A 116 -12.63 -4.93 -0.08
N PHE A 117 -11.51 -5.65 -0.07
CA PHE A 117 -10.69 -5.87 1.13
C PHE A 117 -9.44 -5.02 1.05
N LEU A 118 -9.36 -3.98 1.88
CA LEU A 118 -8.30 -2.98 1.81
C LEU A 118 -7.30 -3.18 2.95
N LEU A 119 -6.03 -3.33 2.58
CA LEU A 119 -4.90 -3.38 3.51
C LEU A 119 -4.71 -2.02 4.19
N ARG A 120 -4.34 -2.04 5.47
CA ARG A 120 -4.25 -0.87 6.34
C ARG A 120 -3.01 -0.88 7.22
#